data_AF-A0A517QNW3-F1
#
_entry.id   AF-A0A517QNW3-F1
#
_cell.length_a   1.000
_cell.length_b   1.000
_cell.length_c   1.000
_cell.angle_alpha   90.00
_cell.angle_beta   90.00
_cell.angle_gamma   90.00
#
_symmetry.space_group_name_H-M   'P 1'
#
loop_
_entity.id
_entity.type
_entity.pdbx_description
1 polymer ?
#
loop_
_entity_poly.entity_id
_entity_poly.type
_entity_poly.pdbx_seq_one_letter_code
_entity_poly.pdbx_strand_id
1 'polypeptide(L)'
;MKRNKKALFENYRASQTSVDLPTDHEDALICPLCWEETAYNDLSIEHALPGSVGGSAKVLTCRSCNNEHGSSLDSHLSQFQKLKDALQGHGTIATELNINGKRMVANLDWKNKNFHVVGKATDPRVNDLVKDEFQAGLVEKMKVTFSFGYAKNQFNRAALRAAYLVLFRCFGYQYVVHDVVQILRRRICDPTQEFPRLGSMIVEFRNKDNFPDHEPHLVSVGNVNDVQFFLVILRVKKATISHIGVFMPAPTAPTDLFFELMDRCSQEHNGD
;
A
#
# COMPACT_ATOMS: atom_id res chain seq x y z
N MET A 1 -8.77 -23.85 8.44
CA MET A 1 -8.07 -23.22 7.30
C MET A 1 -8.40 -23.86 5.94
N LYS A 2 -8.29 -25.20 5.78
CA LYS A 2 -8.63 -25.91 4.52
C LYS A 2 -10.05 -25.65 4.00
N ARG A 3 -11.05 -25.65 4.90
CA ARG A 3 -12.47 -25.40 4.55
C ARG A 3 -12.72 -24.01 3.93
N ASN A 4 -11.97 -22.99 4.37
CA ASN A 4 -12.09 -21.63 3.81
C ASN A 4 -11.40 -21.49 2.45
N LYS A 5 -10.29 -22.21 2.20
CA LYS A 5 -9.59 -22.19 0.91
C LYS A 5 -10.47 -22.80 -0.20
N LYS A 6 -11.09 -23.96 0.07
CA LYS A 6 -11.95 -24.65 -0.89
C LYS A 6 -13.17 -23.81 -1.28
N ALA A 7 -13.86 -23.21 -0.31
CA ALA A 7 -15.00 -22.34 -0.59
C ALA A 7 -14.62 -21.10 -1.43
N LEU A 8 -13.47 -20.46 -1.15
CA LEU A 8 -12.98 -19.36 -1.98
C LEU A 8 -12.67 -19.83 -3.41
N PHE A 9 -12.06 -21.01 -3.55
CA PHE A 9 -11.74 -21.57 -4.87
C PHE A 9 -13.00 -21.84 -5.68
N GLU A 10 -14.00 -22.49 -5.09
CA GLU A 10 -15.28 -22.80 -5.77
C GLU A 10 -15.99 -21.51 -6.22
N ASN A 11 -16.03 -20.48 -5.35
CA ASN A 11 -16.60 -19.19 -5.69
C ASN A 11 -15.87 -18.51 -6.86
N TYR A 12 -14.53 -18.48 -6.82
CA TYR A 12 -13.74 -17.89 -7.89
C TYR A 12 -13.78 -18.71 -9.17
N ARG A 13 -13.88 -20.03 -9.10
CA ARG A 13 -14.06 -20.90 -10.27
C ARG A 13 -15.38 -20.63 -10.98
N ALA A 14 -16.47 -20.49 -10.22
CA ALA A 14 -17.77 -20.12 -10.76
C ALA A 14 -17.73 -18.74 -11.43
N SER A 15 -17.10 -17.76 -10.77
CA SER A 15 -16.91 -16.42 -11.31
C SER A 15 -16.06 -16.42 -12.60
N GLN A 16 -14.97 -17.19 -12.65
CA GLN A 16 -14.11 -17.32 -13.82
C GLN A 16 -14.86 -17.94 -15.00
N THR A 17 -15.65 -18.99 -14.73
CA THR A 17 -16.46 -19.67 -15.74
C THR A 17 -17.54 -18.74 -16.29
N SER A 18 -18.11 -17.86 -15.47
CA SER A 18 -19.17 -16.93 -15.91
C SER A 18 -18.71 -15.83 -16.88
N VAL A 19 -17.40 -15.67 -17.06
CA VAL A 19 -16.81 -14.73 -18.03
C VAL A 19 -16.05 -15.45 -19.14
N ASP A 20 -16.31 -16.76 -19.32
CA ASP A 20 -15.69 -17.60 -20.34
C ASP A 20 -14.16 -17.52 -20.36
N LEU A 21 -13.53 -17.45 -19.18
CA LEU A 21 -12.07 -17.42 -19.04
C LEU A 21 -11.54 -18.86 -18.81
N PRO A 22 -10.99 -19.52 -19.85
CA PRO A 22 -10.62 -20.93 -19.78
C PRO A 22 -9.35 -21.15 -18.96
N THR A 23 -9.19 -22.40 -18.52
CA THR A 23 -7.94 -22.96 -17.99
C THR A 23 -7.72 -24.32 -18.62
N ASP A 24 -6.47 -24.72 -18.73
CA ASP A 24 -6.09 -26.05 -19.22
C ASP A 24 -6.46 -27.15 -18.20
N HIS A 25 -6.51 -26.80 -16.91
CA HIS A 25 -6.84 -27.72 -15.83
C HIS A 25 -8.13 -27.35 -15.09
N GLU A 26 -8.95 -28.36 -14.74
CA GLU A 26 -10.21 -28.15 -14.00
C GLU A 26 -9.97 -27.66 -12.56
N ASP A 27 -8.84 -28.03 -11.96
CA ASP A 27 -8.45 -27.66 -10.61
C ASP A 27 -7.56 -26.40 -10.56
N ALA A 28 -7.60 -25.57 -11.60
CA ALA A 28 -6.83 -24.32 -11.67
C ALA A 28 -7.71 -23.06 -11.67
N LEU A 29 -7.06 -21.93 -11.38
CA LEU A 29 -7.60 -20.58 -11.53
C LEU A 29 -6.56 -19.67 -12.18
N ILE A 30 -7.00 -18.67 -12.92
CA ILE A 30 -6.13 -17.58 -13.39
C ILE A 30 -5.82 -16.66 -12.20
N CYS A 31 -4.57 -16.56 -11.76
CA CYS A 31 -4.24 -15.68 -10.64
C CYS A 31 -4.61 -14.22 -10.99
N PRO A 32 -5.37 -13.50 -10.15
CA PRO A 32 -5.81 -12.14 -10.48
C PRO A 32 -4.65 -11.14 -10.56
N LEU A 33 -3.47 -11.45 -10.01
CA LEU A 33 -2.32 -10.54 -10.03
C LEU A 33 -1.45 -10.76 -11.27
N CYS A 34 -0.82 -11.93 -11.41
CA CYS A 34 0.06 -12.20 -12.55
C CYS A 34 -0.69 -12.53 -13.84
N TRP A 35 -1.96 -12.94 -13.76
CA TRP A 35 -2.77 -13.42 -14.88
C TRP A 35 -2.32 -14.77 -15.47
N GLU A 36 -1.58 -15.55 -14.68
CA GLU A 36 -1.15 -16.91 -15.03
C GLU A 36 -2.08 -17.96 -14.43
N GLU A 37 -2.25 -19.08 -15.14
CA GLU A 37 -2.95 -20.24 -14.62
C GLU A 37 -2.20 -20.84 -13.41
N THR A 38 -2.93 -21.16 -12.34
CA THR A 38 -2.37 -21.70 -11.11
C THR A 38 -3.23 -22.83 -10.57
N ALA A 39 -2.63 -24.01 -10.42
CA ALA A 39 -3.28 -25.17 -9.81
C ALA A 39 -3.69 -24.92 -8.36
N TYR A 40 -4.76 -25.56 -7.90
CA TYR A 40 -5.33 -25.38 -6.57
C TYR A 40 -4.31 -25.52 -5.44
N ASN A 41 -3.36 -26.45 -5.57
CA ASN A 41 -2.33 -26.71 -4.56
C ASN A 41 -1.33 -25.56 -4.40
N ASP A 42 -1.11 -24.78 -5.46
CA ASP A 42 -0.19 -23.64 -5.49
C ASP A 42 -0.86 -22.30 -5.23
N LEU A 43 -2.19 -22.27 -5.18
CA LEU A 43 -2.94 -21.15 -4.63
C LEU A 43 -2.70 -21.01 -3.12
N SER A 44 -2.71 -19.77 -2.66
CA SER A 44 -2.53 -19.41 -1.26
C SER A 44 -3.61 -18.44 -0.81
N ILE A 45 -3.98 -18.51 0.47
CA ILE A 45 -4.88 -17.51 1.07
C ILE A 45 -4.03 -16.28 1.37
N GLU A 46 -4.45 -15.16 0.81
CA GLU A 46 -3.77 -13.88 0.95
C GLU A 46 -4.72 -12.84 1.55
N HIS A 47 -4.19 -11.89 2.33
CA HIS A 47 -4.98 -10.76 2.77
C HIS A 47 -5.03 -9.68 1.68
N ALA A 48 -6.22 -9.17 1.36
CA ALA A 48 -6.36 -8.08 0.41
C ALA A 48 -5.67 -6.80 0.91
N LEU A 49 -5.97 -6.40 2.15
CA LEU A 49 -5.18 -5.41 2.90
C LEU A 49 -4.25 -6.17 3.86
N PRO A 50 -2.98 -5.79 4.03
CA PRO A 50 -2.05 -6.58 4.83
C PRO A 50 -2.48 -6.67 6.30
N GLY A 51 -2.37 -7.86 6.89
CA GLY A 51 -2.73 -8.06 8.31
C GLY A 51 -1.88 -7.21 9.28
N SER A 52 -0.65 -6.86 8.87
CA SER A 52 0.25 -5.99 9.65
C SER A 52 -0.26 -4.55 9.82
N VAL A 53 -1.27 -4.16 9.05
CA VAL A 53 -2.00 -2.88 9.16
C VAL A 53 -3.48 -3.06 9.43
N GLY A 54 -3.89 -4.20 10.00
CA GLY A 54 -5.26 -4.45 10.43
C GLY A 54 -6.20 -5.03 9.37
N GLY A 55 -5.69 -5.44 8.21
CA GLY A 55 -6.50 -6.09 7.19
C GLY A 55 -6.90 -7.52 7.58
N SER A 56 -8.14 -7.89 7.25
CA SER A 56 -8.70 -9.23 7.55
C SER A 56 -9.40 -9.89 6.35
N ALA A 57 -9.71 -9.12 5.31
CA ALA A 57 -10.31 -9.62 4.08
C ALA A 57 -9.33 -10.54 3.35
N LYS A 58 -9.82 -11.70 2.89
CA LYS A 58 -8.99 -12.77 2.30
C LYS A 58 -9.38 -13.06 0.86
N VAL A 59 -8.40 -13.39 0.02
CA VAL A 59 -8.55 -13.76 -1.39
C VAL A 59 -7.66 -14.96 -1.71
N LEU A 60 -7.79 -15.52 -2.93
CA LEU A 60 -6.85 -16.51 -3.45
C LEU A 60 -5.97 -15.90 -4.52
N THR A 61 -4.66 -16.10 -4.37
CA THR A 61 -3.62 -15.72 -5.32
C THR A 61 -2.58 -16.84 -5.41
N CYS A 62 -1.77 -16.86 -6.46
CA CYS A 62 -0.66 -17.80 -6.53
C CYS A 62 0.36 -17.52 -5.42
N ARG A 63 1.05 -18.56 -4.95
CA ARG A 63 2.04 -18.42 -3.86
C ARG A 63 3.19 -17.47 -4.24
N SER A 64 3.55 -17.40 -5.52
CA SER A 64 4.58 -16.48 -6.01
C SER A 64 4.21 -15.01 -5.77
N CYS A 65 3.04 -14.58 -6.27
CA CYS A 65 2.58 -13.20 -6.08
C CYS A 65 2.39 -12.84 -4.61
N ASN A 66 1.84 -13.76 -3.80
CA ASN A 66 1.65 -13.52 -2.36
C ASN A 66 2.99 -13.26 -1.65
N ASN A 67 4.01 -14.09 -1.92
CA ASN A 67 5.32 -13.94 -1.30
C ASN A 67 6.07 -12.70 -1.79
N GLU A 68 6.07 -12.46 -3.11
CA GLU A 68 6.79 -11.35 -3.72
C GLU A 68 6.16 -10.00 -3.36
N HIS A 69 4.85 -9.87 -3.49
CA HIS A 69 4.15 -8.61 -3.19
C HIS A 69 4.09 -8.35 -1.68
N GLY A 70 3.98 -9.41 -0.86
CA GLY A 70 4.00 -9.27 0.61
C GLY A 70 5.30 -8.68 1.15
N SER A 71 6.45 -9.01 0.55
CA SER A 71 7.74 -8.45 0.96
C SER A 71 7.99 -7.06 0.36
N SER A 72 7.64 -6.87 -0.91
CA SER A 72 8.00 -5.68 -1.69
C SER A 72 6.98 -4.54 -1.68
N LEU A 73 5.70 -4.78 -1.35
CA LEU A 73 4.64 -3.76 -1.35
C LEU A 73 4.01 -3.57 0.03
N ASP A 74 3.61 -4.65 0.71
CA ASP A 74 2.87 -4.55 1.97
C ASP A 74 3.70 -3.90 3.09
N SER A 75 5.01 -4.07 3.03
CA SER A 75 5.97 -3.42 3.92
C SER A 75 5.87 -1.89 3.84
N HIS A 76 5.64 -1.32 2.65
CA HIS A 76 5.55 0.13 2.46
C HIS A 76 4.27 0.73 3.06
N LEU A 77 3.12 0.06 3.00
CA LEU A 77 1.91 0.49 3.73
C LEU A 77 2.15 0.49 5.24
N SER A 78 2.80 -0.56 5.75
CA SER A 78 3.13 -0.67 7.17
C SER A 78 4.11 0.42 7.61
N GLN A 79 5.13 0.73 6.81
CA GLN A 79 6.12 1.76 7.13
C GLN A 79 5.54 3.17 7.02
N PHE A 80 4.68 3.44 6.04
CA PHE A 80 3.92 4.67 5.94
C PHE A 80 3.09 4.91 7.21
N GLN A 81 2.33 3.90 7.67
CA GLN A 81 1.53 4.04 8.89
C GLN A 81 2.41 4.25 10.13
N LYS A 82 3.56 3.57 10.24
CA LYS A 82 4.51 3.79 11.35
C LYS A 82 5.06 5.21 11.37
N LEU A 83 5.37 5.78 10.20
CA LEU A 83 5.81 7.16 10.12
C LEU A 83 4.72 8.11 10.62
N LYS A 84 3.47 7.92 10.19
CA LYS A 84 2.34 8.73 10.67
C LYS A 84 2.10 8.58 12.16
N ASP A 85 2.17 7.37 12.68
CA ASP A 85 2.10 7.09 14.12
C ASP A 85 3.19 7.87 14.85
N ALA A 86 4.45 7.80 14.39
CA ALA A 86 5.57 8.50 14.99
C ALA A 86 5.40 10.03 14.96
N LEU A 87 4.91 10.59 13.85
CA LEU A 87 4.58 12.02 13.74
C LEU A 87 3.42 12.45 14.65
N GLN A 88 2.53 11.52 15.03
CA GLN A 88 1.50 11.73 16.06
C GLN A 88 2.02 11.45 17.49
N GLY A 89 3.31 11.16 17.65
CA GLY A 89 3.94 10.89 18.95
C GLY A 89 3.86 9.43 19.41
N HIS A 90 3.55 8.51 18.51
CA HIS A 90 3.52 7.07 18.76
C HIS A 90 4.69 6.37 18.07
N GLY A 91 5.81 6.24 18.77
CA GLY A 91 7.03 5.60 18.26
C GLY A 91 8.12 6.61 17.88
N THR A 92 9.07 6.19 17.06
CA THR A 92 10.23 7.02 16.67
C THR A 92 10.50 6.95 15.18
N ILE A 93 11.18 7.96 14.64
CA ILE A 93 11.59 8.04 13.24
C ILE A 93 13.09 7.73 13.15
N ALA A 94 13.45 6.69 12.41
CA ALA A 94 14.83 6.36 12.13
C ALA A 94 15.51 7.54 11.42
N THR A 95 16.64 7.99 11.96
CA THR A 95 17.29 9.22 11.54
C THR A 95 18.79 9.03 11.50
N GLU A 96 19.42 9.63 10.50
CA GLU A 96 20.86 9.78 10.45
C GLU A 96 21.24 11.23 10.78
N LEU A 97 22.17 11.37 11.71
CA LEU A 97 22.77 12.64 12.08
C LEU A 97 24.17 12.70 11.47
N ASN A 98 24.49 13.81 10.80
CA ASN A 98 25.85 14.11 10.38
C ASN A 98 26.29 15.40 11.07
N ILE A 99 27.25 15.27 11.98
CA ILE A 99 27.77 16.37 12.81
C ILE A 99 29.24 16.53 12.46
N ASN A 100 29.61 17.70 11.92
CA ASN A 100 30.98 17.98 11.46
C ASN A 100 31.60 16.87 10.57
N GLY A 101 30.78 16.25 9.71
CA GLY A 101 31.21 15.16 8.81
C GLY A 101 31.09 13.75 9.40
N LYS A 102 30.78 13.61 10.69
CA LYS A 102 30.68 12.32 11.39
C LYS A 102 29.24 11.82 11.39
N ARG A 103 29.03 10.61 10.87
CA ARG A 103 27.70 9.99 10.75
C ARG A 103 27.33 9.21 12.02
N MET A 104 26.09 9.39 12.47
CA MET A 104 25.51 8.68 13.61
C MET A 104 24.09 8.23 13.29
N VAL A 105 23.71 7.07 13.79
CA VAL A 105 22.34 6.56 13.69
C VAL A 105 21.60 6.91 14.97
N ALA A 106 20.45 7.55 14.84
CA ALA A 106 19.59 7.96 15.93
C ALA A 106 18.12 7.64 15.63
N ASN A 107 17.31 7.65 16.68
CA ASN A 107 15.87 7.63 16.60
C ASN A 107 15.33 8.98 17.07
N LEU A 108 14.53 9.66 16.25
CA LEU A 108 13.83 10.88 16.65
C LEU A 108 12.50 10.52 17.32
N ASP A 109 12.36 10.91 18.58
CA ASP A 109 11.05 11.07 19.22
C ASP A 109 10.47 12.42 18.79
N TRP A 110 9.48 12.36 17.90
CA TRP A 110 8.87 13.57 17.33
C TRP A 110 8.11 14.40 18.37
N LYS A 111 7.46 13.74 19.35
CA LYS A 111 6.64 14.41 20.36
C LYS A 111 7.50 15.24 21.31
N ASN A 112 8.59 14.64 21.77
CA ASN A 112 9.50 15.29 22.72
C ASN A 112 10.64 16.05 22.02
N LYS A 113 10.74 15.96 20.69
CA LYS A 113 11.82 16.54 19.86
C LYS A 113 13.22 16.09 20.29
N ASN A 114 13.33 14.83 20.73
CA ASN A 114 14.56 14.26 21.28
C ASN A 114 15.20 13.25 20.31
N PHE A 115 16.51 13.34 20.13
CA PHE A 115 17.29 12.33 19.43
C PHE A 115 17.86 11.30 20.41
N HIS A 116 17.55 10.03 20.17
CA HIS A 116 18.15 8.91 20.90
C HIS A 116 19.16 8.20 20.00
N VAL A 117 20.45 8.41 20.26
CA VAL A 117 21.52 7.75 19.51
C VAL A 117 21.43 6.24 19.71
N VAL A 118 21.37 5.49 18.60
CA VAL A 118 21.34 4.02 18.61
C VAL A 118 22.78 3.53 18.72
N GLY A 119 23.27 3.40 19.96
CA GLY A 119 24.69 3.17 20.26
C GLY A 119 25.31 1.91 19.64
N LYS A 120 24.53 0.86 19.33
CA LYS A 120 25.04 -0.35 18.64
C LYS A 120 25.22 -0.17 17.13
N ALA A 121 24.56 0.82 16.53
CA ALA A 121 24.59 1.10 15.09
C ALA A 121 25.51 2.27 14.72
N THR A 122 26.15 2.88 15.72
CA THR A 122 27.10 3.99 15.57
C THR A 122 28.44 3.53 16.13
N ASP A 123 29.55 3.86 15.46
CA ASP A 123 30.89 3.59 15.99
C ASP A 123 31.05 4.29 17.36
N PRO A 124 31.38 3.56 18.44
CA PRO A 124 31.56 4.14 19.77
C PRO A 124 32.55 5.32 19.78
N ARG A 125 33.62 5.26 18.98
CA ARG A 125 34.61 6.34 18.88
C ARG A 125 34.01 7.60 18.30
N VAL A 126 33.12 7.46 17.32
CA VAL A 126 32.38 8.58 16.73
C VAL A 126 31.42 9.18 17.75
N ASN A 127 30.76 8.34 18.56
CA ASN A 127 29.85 8.81 19.59
C ASN A 127 30.55 9.65 20.66
N ASP A 128 31.72 9.22 21.14
CA ASP A 128 32.50 9.96 22.14
C ASP A 128 33.04 11.28 21.57
N LEU A 129 33.62 11.26 20.36
CA LEU A 129 34.08 12.47 19.68
C LEU A 129 32.97 13.51 19.47
N VAL A 130 31.76 13.06 19.12
CA VAL A 130 30.62 13.95 18.91
C VAL A 130 30.13 14.52 20.25
N LYS A 131 30.14 13.72 21.33
CA LYS A 131 29.81 14.23 22.68
C LYS A 131 30.78 15.33 23.11
N ASP A 132 32.07 15.13 22.90
CA ASP A 132 33.10 16.11 23.22
C ASP A 132 32.92 17.41 22.43
N GLU A 133 32.61 17.31 21.12
CA GLU A 133 32.30 18.48 20.28
C GLU A 133 31.06 19.25 20.77
N PHE A 134 30.01 18.55 21.19
CA PHE A 134 28.83 19.18 21.78
C PHE A 134 29.14 19.88 23.12
N GLN A 135 29.89 19.23 24.00
CA GLN A 135 30.27 19.81 25.30
C GLN A 135 31.19 21.03 25.15
N ALA A 136 32.10 20.99 24.17
CA ALA A 136 33.02 22.08 23.88
C ALA A 136 32.40 23.22 23.06
N GLY A 137 31.15 23.07 22.57
CA GLY A 137 30.49 24.07 21.73
C GLY A 137 31.09 24.19 20.32
N LEU A 138 31.71 23.13 19.80
CA LEU A 138 32.42 23.08 18.51
C LEU A 138 31.55 22.54 17.36
N VAL A 139 30.25 22.39 17.58
CA VAL A 139 29.31 21.95 16.53
C VAL A 139 28.95 23.13 15.64
N GLU A 140 29.58 23.21 14.47
CA GLU A 140 29.30 24.26 13.48
C GLU A 140 28.11 23.89 12.58
N LYS A 141 27.99 22.61 12.20
CA LYS A 141 26.95 22.13 11.30
C LYS A 141 26.42 20.76 11.74
N MET A 142 25.09 20.67 11.78
CA MET A 142 24.35 19.44 11.99
C MET A 142 23.39 19.24 10.81
N LYS A 143 23.60 18.16 10.06
CA LYS A 143 22.66 17.72 9.01
C LYS A 143 21.86 16.54 9.55
N VAL A 144 20.54 16.62 9.41
CA VAL A 144 19.61 15.59 9.84
C VAL A 144 18.95 14.99 8.60
N THR A 145 19.04 13.66 8.47
CA THR A 145 18.43 12.92 7.35
C THR A 145 17.40 11.94 7.89
N PHE A 146 16.14 12.14 7.52
CA PHE A 146 15.04 11.26 7.94
C PHE A 146 14.91 10.06 7.01
N SER A 147 14.86 8.86 7.59
CA SER A 147 14.58 7.62 6.85
C SER A 147 13.12 7.23 7.06
N PHE A 148 12.27 7.55 6.07
CA PHE A 148 10.85 7.26 6.14
C PHE A 148 10.50 5.77 5.96
N GLY A 149 11.45 4.97 5.48
CA GLY A 149 11.28 3.51 5.36
C GLY A 149 10.27 3.09 4.28
N TYR A 150 9.78 4.01 3.46
CA TYR A 150 8.95 3.71 2.30
C TYR A 150 9.26 4.61 1.11
N ALA A 151 8.96 4.10 -0.10
CA ALA A 151 9.00 4.88 -1.32
C ALA A 151 7.57 5.23 -1.74
N LYS A 152 7.31 6.49 -2.12
CA LYS A 152 5.96 6.98 -2.46
C LYS A 152 5.29 6.14 -3.55
N ASN A 153 6.01 5.81 -4.62
CA ASN A 153 5.44 4.97 -5.69
C ASN A 153 5.09 3.55 -5.20
N GLN A 154 5.92 2.96 -4.34
CA GLN A 154 5.67 1.62 -3.79
C GLN A 154 4.50 1.62 -2.80
N PHE A 155 4.37 2.66 -1.98
CA PHE A 155 3.20 2.88 -1.15
C PHE A 155 1.93 3.01 -2.02
N ASN A 156 2.00 3.77 -3.10
CA ASN A 156 0.87 3.93 -4.01
C ASN A 156 0.47 2.60 -4.66
N ARG A 157 1.45 1.83 -5.16
CA ARG A 157 1.22 0.47 -5.70
C ARG A 157 0.60 -0.46 -4.65
N ALA A 158 1.07 -0.40 -3.40
CA ALA A 158 0.55 -1.22 -2.32
C ALA A 158 -0.91 -0.87 -1.97
N ALA A 159 -1.25 0.42 -1.91
CA ALA A 159 -2.62 0.88 -1.71
C ALA A 159 -3.53 0.46 -2.89
N LEU A 160 -3.08 0.67 -4.13
CA LEU A 160 -3.80 0.28 -5.33
C LEU A 160 -4.05 -1.23 -5.37
N ARG A 161 -3.02 -2.03 -5.08
CA ARG A 161 -3.11 -3.49 -4.98
C ARG A 161 -4.14 -3.91 -3.94
N ALA A 162 -4.13 -3.30 -2.75
CA ALA A 162 -5.07 -3.65 -1.71
C ALA A 162 -6.52 -3.35 -2.13
N ALA A 163 -6.76 -2.19 -2.75
CA ALA A 163 -8.06 -1.83 -3.29
C ALA A 163 -8.51 -2.76 -4.43
N TYR A 164 -7.60 -3.11 -5.34
CA TYR A 164 -7.81 -4.08 -6.41
C TYR A 164 -8.25 -5.44 -5.87
N LEU A 165 -7.55 -5.97 -4.85
CA LEU A 165 -7.91 -7.25 -4.24
C LEU A 165 -9.21 -7.18 -3.43
N VAL A 166 -9.54 -6.03 -2.84
CA VAL A 166 -10.86 -5.79 -2.22
C VAL A 166 -11.97 -5.90 -3.28
N LEU A 167 -11.83 -5.24 -4.43
CA LEU A 167 -12.83 -5.32 -5.49
C LEU A 167 -12.90 -6.71 -6.15
N PHE A 168 -11.76 -7.37 -6.36
CA PHE A 168 -11.74 -8.76 -6.79
C PHE A 168 -12.44 -9.70 -5.80
N ARG A 169 -12.33 -9.43 -4.50
CA ARG A 169 -13.07 -10.19 -3.48
C ARG A 169 -14.58 -10.01 -3.62
N CYS A 170 -15.03 -8.81 -3.95
CA CYS A 170 -16.46 -8.50 -4.10
C CYS A 170 -17.05 -9.05 -5.41
N PHE A 171 -16.31 -8.91 -6.51
CA PHE A 171 -16.86 -9.09 -7.87
C PHE A 171 -16.19 -10.21 -8.67
N GLY A 172 -15.10 -10.80 -8.19
CA GLY A 172 -14.38 -11.86 -8.89
C GLY A 172 -13.87 -11.46 -10.28
N TYR A 173 -13.88 -12.42 -11.20
CA TYR A 173 -13.41 -12.28 -12.58
C TYR A 173 -14.26 -11.35 -13.43
N GLN A 174 -15.54 -11.14 -13.09
CA GLN A 174 -16.38 -10.13 -13.75
C GLN A 174 -15.77 -8.72 -13.67
N TYR A 175 -15.05 -8.43 -12.58
CA TYR A 175 -14.36 -7.16 -12.43
C TYR A 175 -12.98 -7.19 -13.09
N VAL A 176 -12.16 -8.19 -12.78
CA VAL A 176 -10.75 -8.15 -13.15
C VAL A 176 -10.49 -8.40 -14.63
N VAL A 177 -11.42 -8.98 -15.39
CA VAL A 177 -11.26 -9.22 -16.84
C VAL A 177 -11.34 -7.93 -17.67
N HIS A 178 -11.97 -6.87 -17.16
CA HIS A 178 -12.21 -5.65 -17.93
C HIS A 178 -10.92 -4.89 -18.26
N ASP A 179 -10.80 -4.35 -19.47
CA ASP A 179 -9.56 -3.75 -20.00
C ASP A 179 -8.97 -2.64 -19.13
N VAL A 180 -9.81 -1.70 -18.68
CA VAL A 180 -9.41 -0.62 -17.76
C VAL A 180 -8.83 -1.16 -16.44
N VAL A 181 -9.34 -2.28 -15.96
CA VAL A 181 -8.87 -2.95 -14.73
C VAL A 181 -7.57 -3.71 -15.01
N GLN A 182 -7.42 -4.29 -16.20
CA GLN A 182 -6.19 -4.93 -16.65
C GLN A 182 -5.01 -3.94 -16.77
N ILE A 183 -5.27 -2.69 -17.16
CA ILE A 183 -4.25 -1.62 -17.11
C ILE A 183 -3.72 -1.43 -15.69
N LEU A 184 -4.63 -1.36 -14.70
CA LEU A 184 -4.22 -1.23 -13.31
C LEU A 184 -3.49 -2.46 -12.79
N ARG A 185 -3.95 -3.66 -13.14
CA ARG A 185 -3.27 -4.90 -12.75
C ARG A 185 -1.82 -4.92 -13.26
N ARG A 186 -1.60 -4.57 -14.53
CA ARG A 186 -0.25 -4.45 -15.11
C ARG A 186 0.58 -3.42 -14.37
N ARG A 187 0.00 -2.26 -14.06
CA ARG A 187 0.67 -1.20 -13.30
C ARG A 187 1.02 -1.62 -11.87
N ILE A 188 0.18 -2.43 -11.22
CA ILE A 188 0.47 -3.01 -9.91
C ILE A 188 1.68 -3.94 -9.99
N CYS A 189 1.75 -4.79 -11.01
CA CYS A 189 2.79 -5.82 -11.12
C CYS A 189 4.13 -5.26 -11.65
N ASP A 190 4.09 -4.24 -12.51
CA ASP A 190 5.26 -3.68 -13.16
C ASP A 190 5.62 -2.27 -12.61
N PRO A 191 6.69 -2.15 -11.78
CA PRO A 191 7.12 -0.85 -11.27
C PRO A 191 7.62 0.10 -12.37
N THR A 192 8.10 -0.42 -13.50
CA THR A 192 8.75 0.36 -14.56
C THR A 192 7.77 1.12 -15.42
N GLN A 193 6.49 0.71 -15.43
CA GLN A 193 5.44 1.48 -16.07
C GLN A 193 5.30 2.84 -15.40
N GLU A 194 4.93 3.87 -16.16
CA GLU A 194 4.64 5.19 -15.61
C GLU A 194 3.14 5.47 -15.59
N PHE A 195 2.41 4.89 -16.54
CA PHE A 195 0.97 5.03 -16.70
C PHE A 195 0.19 3.84 -16.12
N PRO A 196 -0.95 4.07 -15.44
CA PRO A 196 -1.46 5.37 -15.00
C PRO A 196 -0.65 5.95 -13.82
N ARG A 197 -0.78 7.27 -13.63
CA ARG A 197 -0.11 8.00 -12.54
C ARG A 197 -0.78 7.67 -11.21
N LEU A 198 -0.24 6.71 -10.47
CA LEU A 198 -0.86 6.21 -9.24
C LEU A 198 -1.16 7.27 -8.17
N GLY A 199 -0.40 8.36 -8.14
CA GLY A 199 -0.62 9.46 -7.21
C GLY A 199 -1.96 10.17 -7.39
N SER A 200 -2.50 10.22 -8.62
CA SER A 200 -3.79 10.87 -8.90
C SER A 200 -5.00 10.06 -8.44
N MET A 201 -4.79 8.78 -8.12
CA MET A 201 -5.83 7.84 -7.72
C MET A 201 -5.91 7.63 -6.21
N ILE A 202 -5.05 8.28 -5.42
CA ILE A 202 -4.91 8.01 -3.99
C ILE A 202 -5.14 9.30 -3.21
N VAL A 203 -6.05 9.24 -2.25
CA VAL A 203 -6.38 10.33 -1.34
C VAL A 203 -6.23 9.88 0.11
N GLU A 204 -5.70 10.75 0.96
CA GLU A 204 -5.69 10.52 2.40
C GLU A 204 -6.77 11.36 3.08
N PHE A 205 -7.63 10.71 3.87
CA PHE A 205 -8.63 11.43 4.66
C PHE A 205 -8.02 11.93 5.97
N ARG A 206 -8.08 13.25 6.19
CA ARG A 206 -7.61 13.90 7.42
C ARG A 206 -8.61 13.84 8.56
N ASN A 207 -9.92 13.79 8.25
CA ASN A 207 -10.97 13.74 9.25
C ASN A 207 -11.33 12.30 9.62
N LYS A 208 -11.35 11.98 10.92
CA LYS A 208 -11.55 10.63 11.47
C LYS A 208 -13.02 10.31 11.77
N ASP A 209 -13.88 11.32 11.84
CA ASP A 209 -15.18 11.20 12.53
C ASP A 209 -16.31 10.54 11.73
N ASN A 210 -16.07 10.21 10.45
CA ASN A 210 -17.14 9.77 9.53
C ASN A 210 -17.00 8.33 9.01
N PHE A 211 -16.08 7.52 9.55
CA PHE A 211 -15.84 6.15 9.05
C PHE A 211 -16.24 5.08 10.08
N PRO A 212 -16.99 4.04 9.68
CA PRO A 212 -17.32 2.90 10.53
C PRO A 212 -16.09 2.23 11.17
N ASP A 213 -16.16 1.95 12.46
CA ASP A 213 -14.99 1.51 13.24
C ASP A 213 -14.57 0.05 13.03
N HIS A 214 -15.45 -0.78 12.47
CA HIS A 214 -15.29 -2.23 12.46
C HIS A 214 -14.84 -2.80 11.11
N GLU A 215 -15.00 -2.06 10.02
CA GLU A 215 -14.68 -2.57 8.69
C GLU A 215 -13.24 -2.21 8.27
N PRO A 216 -12.44 -3.18 7.81
CA PRO A 216 -11.07 -2.92 7.36
C PRO A 216 -11.02 -2.15 6.03
N HIS A 217 -12.14 -2.11 5.31
CA HIS A 217 -12.31 -1.33 4.08
C HIS A 217 -13.79 -1.01 3.86
N LEU A 218 -14.05 0.03 3.06
CA LEU A 218 -15.38 0.37 2.54
C LEU A 218 -15.29 0.51 1.02
N VAL A 219 -16.35 0.15 0.31
CA VAL A 219 -16.46 0.38 -1.13
C VAL A 219 -17.67 1.27 -1.38
N SER A 220 -17.43 2.45 -1.94
CA SER A 220 -18.48 3.36 -2.39
C SER A 220 -18.45 3.48 -3.91
N VAL A 221 -19.60 3.72 -4.52
CA VAL A 221 -19.70 4.01 -5.96
C VAL A 221 -19.81 5.51 -6.13
N GLY A 222 -19.05 6.06 -7.06
CA GLY A 222 -19.08 7.46 -7.45
C GLY A 222 -19.28 7.63 -8.96
N ASN A 223 -19.69 8.83 -9.34
CA ASN A 223 -19.79 9.26 -10.72
C ASN A 223 -19.41 10.73 -10.80
N VAL A 224 -18.53 11.07 -11.74
CA VAL A 224 -18.20 12.45 -12.09
C VAL A 224 -18.10 12.55 -13.61
N ASN A 225 -18.83 13.48 -14.22
CA ASN A 225 -18.85 13.68 -15.67
C ASN A 225 -19.10 12.37 -16.45
N ASP A 226 -20.10 11.60 -16.00
CA ASP A 226 -20.48 10.29 -16.54
C ASP A 226 -19.44 9.17 -16.42
N VAL A 227 -18.30 9.43 -15.78
CA VAL A 227 -17.29 8.43 -15.44
C VAL A 227 -17.65 7.80 -14.09
N GLN A 228 -18.10 6.55 -14.12
CA GLN A 228 -18.33 5.76 -12.91
C GLN A 228 -17.02 5.20 -12.35
N PHE A 229 -16.90 5.21 -11.02
CA PHE A 229 -15.76 4.65 -10.31
C PHE A 229 -16.16 4.06 -8.97
N PHE A 230 -15.30 3.20 -8.42
CA PHE A 230 -15.33 2.79 -7.02
C PHE A 230 -14.34 3.62 -6.23
N LEU A 231 -14.77 4.15 -5.08
CA LEU A 231 -13.88 4.65 -4.05
C LEU A 231 -13.71 3.56 -3.00
N VAL A 232 -12.54 2.95 -2.96
CA VAL A 232 -12.18 1.96 -1.93
C VAL A 232 -11.45 2.67 -0.80
N ILE A 233 -12.06 2.71 0.37
CA ILE A 233 -11.47 3.35 1.55
C ILE A 233 -10.82 2.25 2.39
N LEU A 234 -9.50 2.24 2.45
CA LEU A 234 -8.70 1.30 3.21
C LEU A 234 -8.44 1.84 4.61
N ARG A 235 -8.81 1.07 5.63
CA ARG A 235 -8.55 1.42 7.03
C ARG A 235 -7.23 0.80 7.48
N VAL A 236 -6.19 1.62 7.53
CA VAL A 236 -4.83 1.23 7.88
C VAL A 236 -4.61 1.51 9.36
N LYS A 237 -4.43 0.45 10.16
CA LYS A 237 -4.36 0.52 11.62
C LYS A 237 -3.03 -0.02 12.14
N LYS A 238 -2.36 0.79 12.97
CA LYS A 238 -1.30 0.36 13.90
C LYS A 238 -1.52 1.00 15.26
N ALA A 239 -0.67 1.92 15.71
CA ALA A 239 -0.89 2.67 16.94
C ALA A 239 -2.00 3.70 16.75
N THR A 240 -2.08 4.29 15.56
CA THR A 240 -3.18 5.14 15.12
C THR A 240 -3.90 4.53 13.92
N ILE A 241 -4.99 5.18 13.48
CA ILE A 241 -5.78 4.78 12.32
C ILE A 241 -5.66 5.87 11.25
N SER A 242 -5.40 5.45 10.02
CA SER A 242 -5.51 6.26 8.81
C SER A 242 -6.53 5.66 7.86
N HIS A 243 -7.20 6.53 7.10
CA HIS A 243 -8.07 6.12 6.00
C HIS A 243 -7.45 6.58 4.68
N ILE A 244 -7.22 5.62 3.78
CA ILE A 244 -6.66 5.86 2.45
C ILE A 244 -7.75 5.53 1.44
N GLY A 245 -8.23 6.55 0.73
CA GLY A 245 -9.11 6.37 -0.41
C GLY A 245 -8.31 6.00 -1.65
N VAL A 246 -8.78 5.01 -2.39
CA VAL A 246 -8.24 4.59 -3.67
C VAL A 246 -9.38 4.60 -4.68
N PHE A 247 -9.26 5.45 -5.69
CA PHE A 247 -10.18 5.46 -6.82
C PHE A 247 -9.84 4.29 -7.74
N MET A 248 -10.84 3.51 -8.10
CA MET A 248 -10.74 2.35 -8.97
C MET A 248 -11.79 2.46 -10.06
N PRO A 249 -11.50 2.11 -11.31
CA PRO A 249 -12.46 2.22 -12.40
C PRO A 249 -13.61 1.25 -12.18
N ALA A 250 -14.84 1.69 -12.49
CA ALA A 250 -15.94 0.77 -12.70
C ALA A 250 -15.78 0.10 -14.07
N PRO A 251 -16.15 -1.19 -14.23
CA PRO A 251 -16.07 -1.92 -15.49
C PRO A 251 -17.20 -1.52 -16.46
N THR A 252 -17.40 -0.21 -16.61
CA THR A 252 -18.44 0.43 -17.44
C THR A 252 -17.91 1.66 -18.16
N ALA A 253 -16.83 2.27 -17.66
CA ALA A 253 -16.23 3.46 -18.26
C ALA A 253 -15.30 3.08 -19.43
N PRO A 254 -15.27 3.88 -20.52
CA PRO A 254 -14.20 3.84 -21.50
C PRO A 254 -12.84 4.02 -20.81
N THR A 255 -11.89 3.19 -21.21
CA THR A 255 -10.60 3.01 -20.53
C THR A 255 -9.85 4.31 -20.27
N ASP A 256 -9.84 5.23 -21.22
CA ASP A 256 -9.04 6.45 -21.15
C ASP A 256 -9.68 7.54 -20.27
N LEU A 257 -11.02 7.62 -20.27
CA LEU A 257 -11.76 8.68 -19.56
C LEU A 257 -11.56 8.62 -18.05
N PHE A 258 -11.42 7.42 -17.47
CA PHE A 258 -11.18 7.28 -16.04
C PHE A 258 -9.82 7.86 -15.63
N PHE A 259 -8.75 7.51 -16.34
CA PHE A 259 -7.41 7.98 -15.99
C PHE A 259 -7.23 9.47 -16.25
N GLU A 260 -7.79 9.99 -17.35
CA GLU A 260 -7.80 11.43 -17.63
C GLU A 260 -8.53 12.22 -16.54
N LEU A 261 -9.69 11.72 -16.07
CA LEU A 261 -10.43 12.36 -14.99
C LEU A 261 -9.60 12.42 -13.70
N MET A 262 -8.98 11.30 -13.30
CA MET A 262 -8.17 11.25 -12.08
C MET A 262 -6.98 12.21 -12.16
N ASP A 263 -6.29 12.24 -13.30
CA ASP A 263 -5.16 13.14 -13.51
C ASP A 263 -5.57 14.61 -13.47
N ARG A 264 -6.73 14.97 -14.04
CA ARG A 264 -7.28 16.33 -13.97
C ARG A 264 -7.61 16.73 -12.53
N CYS A 265 -8.39 15.91 -11.81
CA CYS A 265 -8.76 16.19 -10.42
C CYS A 265 -7.53 16.32 -9.50
N SER A 266 -6.48 15.54 -9.75
CA SER A 266 -5.24 15.63 -9.00
C SER A 266 -4.45 16.90 -9.28
N GLN A 267 -4.53 17.48 -10.49
CA GLN A 267 -3.84 18.73 -10.82
C GLN A 267 -4.53 19.93 -10.17
N GLU A 268 -5.86 19.94 -10.16
CA GLU A 268 -6.68 20.99 -9.53
C GLU A 268 -6.41 21.10 -8.01
N HIS A 269 -6.19 19.98 -7.32
CA HIS A 269 -5.90 19.97 -5.88
C HIS A 269 -4.45 20.29 -5.47
N ASN A 270 -3.49 20.29 -6.41
CA ASN A 270 -2.11 20.70 -6.12
C ASN A 270 -1.86 22.20 -6.38
N GLY A 271 -2.90 22.95 -6.78
CA GLY A 271 -2.86 24.37 -7.11
C GLY A 271 -3.22 25.33 -5.97
N ASP A 272 -3.53 24.83 -4.77
CA ASP A 272 -3.87 25.60 -3.56
C ASP A 272 -2.84 25.44 -2.43
#